data_AF-A0AAN3BEY1-F1
#
_entry.id   AF-A0AAN3BEY1-F1
#
_cell.length_a   1.000
_cell.length_b   1.000
_cell.length_c   1.000
_cell.angle_alpha   90.00
_cell.angle_beta   90.00
_cell.angle_gamma   90.00
#
_symmetry.space_group_name_H-M   'P 1'
#
loop_
_entity.id
_entity.type
_entity.pdbx_description
1 polymer ?
#
loop_
_entity_poly.entity_id
_entity_poly.type
_entity_poly.pdbx_seq_one_letter_code
_entity_poly.pdbx_strand_id
1 'polypeptide(L)'
;MIELNYYCLSNFKEDKENNIKLTIIKNEKDGYVVELDNDKCMAEIVVEEPTYAPYRYISFEVVSLMDGKVKIIYSWYDDETSQWSDIEKELNKGIQFLNNFKTMEQ
;
A
#
# COMPACT_ATOMS: atom_id res chain seq x y z
N MET A 1 -12.32 5.57 4.71
CA MET A 1 -12.60 4.86 3.44
C MET A 1 -12.76 5.80 2.24
N ILE A 2 -13.70 6.76 2.24
CA ILE A 2 -13.91 7.66 1.10
C ILE A 2 -12.62 8.42 0.72
N GLU A 3 -11.94 9.03 1.69
CA GLU A 3 -10.70 9.78 1.47
C GLU A 3 -9.57 8.91 0.90
N LEU A 4 -9.41 7.68 1.40
CA LEU A 4 -8.40 6.73 0.95
C LEU A 4 -8.66 6.22 -0.47
N ASN A 5 -9.93 5.98 -0.81
CA ASN A 5 -10.36 5.65 -2.16
C ASN A 5 -10.04 6.80 -3.13
N TYR A 6 -10.41 8.04 -2.77
CA TYR A 6 -10.06 9.22 -3.55
C TYR A 6 -8.55 9.37 -3.73
N TYR A 7 -7.77 9.23 -2.65
CA TYR A 7 -6.30 9.30 -2.70
C TYR A 7 -5.73 8.24 -3.66
N CYS A 8 -6.18 6.99 -3.59
CA CYS A 8 -5.67 5.93 -4.44
C CYS A 8 -6.03 6.17 -5.92
N LEU A 9 -7.29 6.54 -6.19
CA LEU A 9 -7.75 6.81 -7.55
C LEU A 9 -7.13 8.08 -8.17
N SER A 10 -6.83 9.10 -7.36
CA SER A 10 -6.19 10.33 -7.85
C SER A 10 -4.71 10.12 -8.18
N ASN A 11 -4.03 9.22 -7.46
CA ASN A 11 -2.59 9.06 -7.57
C ASN A 11 -2.14 7.83 -8.41
N PHE A 12 -2.94 6.76 -8.53
CA PHE A 12 -2.46 5.49 -9.12
C PHE A 12 -3.34 4.89 -10.22
N LYS A 13 -4.45 5.53 -10.61
CA LYS A 13 -5.39 4.94 -11.58
C LYS A 13 -4.72 4.52 -12.90
N GLU A 14 -3.61 5.16 -13.26
CA GLU A 14 -2.68 4.75 -14.32
C GLU A 14 -1.39 5.59 -14.16
N ASP A 15 -0.52 5.26 -13.19
CA ASP A 15 0.83 5.86 -13.16
C ASP A 15 1.68 5.23 -14.28
N LYS A 16 1.59 5.83 -15.47
CA LYS A 16 2.27 5.37 -16.69
C LYS A 16 3.78 5.55 -16.63
N GLU A 17 4.30 6.43 -15.77
CA GLU A 17 5.75 6.63 -15.66
C GLU A 17 6.40 5.46 -14.91
N ASN A 18 5.71 4.90 -13.91
CA ASN A 18 6.25 3.83 -13.07
C ASN A 18 5.65 2.44 -13.34
N ASN A 19 4.76 2.34 -14.35
CA ASN A 19 4.03 1.12 -14.71
C ASN A 19 3.33 0.46 -13.51
N ILE A 20 2.77 1.29 -12.62
CA ILE A 20 2.03 0.80 -11.45
C ILE A 20 0.61 0.50 -11.89
N LYS A 21 0.20 -0.73 -11.68
CA LYS A 21 -1.18 -1.15 -11.80
C LYS A 21 -1.86 -1.02 -10.45
N LEU A 22 -3.03 -0.39 -10.44
CA LEU A 22 -3.92 -0.38 -9.29
C LEU A 22 -5.03 -1.41 -9.49
N THR A 23 -5.23 -2.27 -8.51
CA THR A 23 -6.34 -3.23 -8.45
C THR A 23 -7.10 -3.03 -7.15
N ILE A 24 -8.40 -2.72 -7.25
CA ILE A 24 -9.30 -2.68 -6.08
C ILE A 24 -9.80 -4.10 -5.82
N ILE A 25 -9.37 -4.70 -4.72
CA ILE A 25 -9.74 -6.07 -4.32
C ILE A 25 -11.06 -6.06 -3.55
N LYS A 26 -11.24 -5.09 -2.65
CA LYS A 26 -12.47 -4.89 -1.87
C LYS A 26 -12.81 -3.41 -1.78
N ASN A 27 -14.09 -3.07 -1.95
CA ASN A 27 -14.62 -1.71 -1.77
C ASN A 27 -16.05 -1.78 -1.26
N GLU A 28 -16.18 -2.17 0.00
CA GLU A 28 -17.44 -2.41 0.69
C GLU A 28 -17.50 -1.57 1.98
N LYS A 29 -18.64 -1.62 2.68
CA LYS A 29 -18.86 -0.81 3.88
C LYS A 29 -17.95 -1.21 5.05
N ASP A 30 -17.56 -2.48 5.10
CA ASP A 30 -16.77 -3.09 6.16
C ASP A 30 -15.28 -3.20 5.82
N GLY A 31 -14.89 -2.80 4.59
CA GLY A 31 -13.50 -2.87 4.21
C GLY A 31 -13.17 -2.31 2.83
N TYR A 32 -11.92 -1.88 2.70
CA TYR A 32 -11.34 -1.40 1.46
C TYR A 32 -9.92 -1.97 1.31
N VAL A 33 -9.68 -2.73 0.24
CA VAL A 33 -8.38 -3.35 -0.03
C VAL A 33 -7.94 -2.98 -1.44
N VAL A 34 -6.72 -2.45 -1.54
CA VAL A 34 -6.10 -2.06 -2.81
C VAL A 34 -4.74 -2.70 -2.93
N GLU A 35 -4.50 -3.29 -4.08
CA GLU A 35 -3.19 -3.75 -4.51
C GLU A 35 -2.60 -2.74 -5.51
N LEU A 36 -1.33 -2.43 -5.31
CA LEU A 36 -0.50 -1.64 -6.22
C LEU A 36 0.67 -2.53 -6.65
N ASP A 37 0.78 -2.87 -7.91
CA ASP A 37 1.83 -3.77 -8.38
C ASP A 37 2.57 -3.23 -9.60
N ASN A 38 3.86 -3.56 -9.68
CA ASN A 38 4.68 -3.42 -10.87
C ASN A 38 5.57 -4.67 -11.01
N ASP A 39 6.45 -4.69 -12.01
CA ASP A 39 7.30 -5.86 -12.31
C ASP A 39 8.25 -6.27 -11.17
N LYS A 40 8.44 -5.42 -10.14
CA LYS A 40 9.44 -5.61 -9.08
C LYS A 40 8.84 -5.69 -7.69
N CYS A 41 7.71 -5.04 -7.45
CA CYS A 41 7.14 -4.83 -6.14
C CYS A 41 5.62 -4.97 -6.21
N MET A 42 5.06 -5.42 -5.10
CA MET A 42 3.63 -5.40 -4.84
C MET A 42 3.43 -4.67 -3.52
N ALA A 43 2.42 -3.83 -3.43
CA ALA A 43 2.01 -3.21 -2.19
C ALA A 43 0.53 -3.42 -1.96
N GLU A 44 0.14 -3.60 -0.71
CA GLU A 44 -1.24 -3.78 -0.32
C GLU A 44 -1.61 -2.75 0.75
N ILE A 45 -2.68 -2.02 0.49
CA ILE A 45 -3.32 -1.13 1.45
C ILE A 45 -4.62 -1.81 1.89
N VAL A 46 -4.72 -2.14 3.17
CA VAL A 46 -5.89 -2.77 3.77
C VAL A 46 -6.51 -1.77 4.72
N VAL A 47 -7.82 -1.55 4.60
CA VAL A 47 -8.62 -0.83 5.58
C VAL A 47 -9.78 -1.72 5.99
N GLU A 48 -9.73 -2.32 7.17
CA GLU A 48 -10.78 -3.22 7.65
C GLU A 48 -10.98 -3.08 9.16
N GLU A 49 -12.13 -3.53 9.66
CA GLU A 49 -12.32 -3.70 11.09
C GLU A 49 -11.25 -4.66 11.65
N PRO A 50 -10.57 -4.33 12.76
CA PRO A 50 -9.51 -5.15 13.32
C PRO A 50 -10.08 -6.47 13.84
N THR A 51 -10.15 -7.49 12.98
CA THR A 51 -10.65 -8.82 13.35
C THR A 51 -9.63 -9.61 14.19
N TYR A 52 -8.33 -9.31 14.04
CA TYR A 52 -7.24 -10.05 14.70
C TYR A 52 -6.18 -9.18 15.40
N ALA A 53 -6.12 -7.86 15.14
CA ALA A 53 -5.14 -6.96 15.74
C ALA A 53 -5.84 -5.65 16.18
N PRO A 54 -6.17 -5.47 17.47
CA PRO A 54 -7.08 -4.42 17.97
C PRO A 54 -6.61 -2.97 17.77
N TYR A 55 -5.42 -2.76 17.20
CA TYR A 55 -4.80 -1.45 17.04
C TYR A 55 -4.81 -0.93 15.60
N ARG A 56 -5.33 -1.69 14.63
CA ARG A 56 -5.09 -1.42 13.20
C ARG A 56 -6.37 -1.41 12.39
N TYR A 57 -6.81 -0.23 11.97
CA TYR A 57 -7.82 -0.11 10.92
C TYR A 57 -7.18 -0.04 9.54
N ILE A 58 -5.88 0.32 9.44
CA ILE A 58 -5.14 0.52 8.20
C ILE A 58 -3.78 -0.18 8.28
N SER A 59 -3.49 -1.04 7.32
CA SER A 59 -2.14 -1.53 7.07
C SER A 59 -1.67 -1.18 5.67
N PHE A 60 -0.38 -0.91 5.54
CA PHE A 60 0.27 -0.72 4.27
C PHE A 60 1.60 -1.49 4.24
N GLU A 61 1.69 -2.48 3.37
CA GLU A 61 2.89 -3.28 3.20
C GLU A 61 3.36 -3.23 1.76
N VAL A 62 4.68 -3.14 1.57
CA VAL A 62 5.34 -3.24 0.26
C VAL A 62 6.26 -4.44 0.33
N VAL A 63 6.09 -5.36 -0.61
CA VAL A 63 6.89 -6.58 -0.75
C VAL A 63 7.60 -6.62 -2.08
N SER A 64 8.75 -7.28 -2.10
CA SER A 64 9.49 -7.57 -3.33
C SER A 64 10.10 -8.98 -3.28
N LEU A 65 10.36 -9.55 -4.45
CA LEU A 65 11.09 -10.80 -4.58
C LEU A 65 12.61 -10.51 -4.56
N MET A 66 13.28 -10.88 -3.47
CA MET A 66 14.72 -10.75 -3.32
C MET A 66 15.34 -12.12 -3.04
N ASP A 67 16.30 -12.53 -3.86
CA ASP A 67 16.96 -13.84 -3.77
C ASP A 67 15.97 -15.02 -3.82
N GLY A 68 14.92 -14.90 -4.65
CA GLY A 68 13.86 -15.89 -4.77
C GLY A 68 12.92 -15.97 -3.56
N LYS A 69 12.99 -15.01 -2.62
CA LYS A 69 12.13 -14.94 -1.43
C LYS A 69 11.34 -13.64 -1.40
N VAL A 70 10.06 -13.73 -1.04
CA VAL A 70 9.25 -12.54 -0.76
C VAL A 70 9.77 -11.90 0.53
N LYS A 71 10.11 -10.61 0.47
CA LYS A 71 10.52 -9.81 1.62
C LYS A 71 9.66 -8.55 1.71
N ILE A 72 9.23 -8.22 2.91
CA ILE A 72 8.63 -6.91 3.21
C ILE A 72 9.78 -5.90 3.21
N ILE A 73 9.73 -4.94 2.29
CA ILE A 73 10.72 -3.87 2.16
C ILE A 73 10.26 -2.57 2.82
N TYR A 74 8.96 -2.45 3.06
CA TYR A 74 8.36 -1.38 3.85
C TYR A 74 7.05 -1.87 4.46
N SER A 75 6.77 -1.46 5.71
CA SER A 75 5.49 -1.71 6.37
C SER A 75 5.16 -0.54 7.27
N TRP A 76 3.93 -0.09 7.20
CA TRP A 76 3.35 0.84 8.16
C TRP A 76 1.95 0.38 8.56
N TYR A 77 1.59 0.71 9.79
CA TYR A 77 0.31 0.37 10.35
C TYR A 77 -0.14 1.49 11.25
N ASP A 78 -1.43 1.82 11.17
CA ASP A 78 -2.00 2.84 12.03
C ASP A 78 -2.07 2.39 13.49
N ASP A 79 -2.34 3.37 14.33
CA ASP A 79 -2.71 3.22 15.72
C ASP A 79 -3.76 4.26 16.09
N GLU A 80 -4.25 4.23 17.33
CA GLU A 80 -5.27 5.14 17.83
C GLU A 80 -4.89 6.63 17.78
N THR A 81 -3.60 6.94 17.58
CA THR A 81 -3.09 8.31 17.52
C THR A 81 -2.87 8.82 16.09
N SER A 82 -2.93 7.90 15.11
CA SER A 82 -2.65 8.19 13.71
C SER A 82 -3.69 9.14 13.12
N GLN A 83 -3.22 10.21 12.49
CA GLN A 83 -4.08 11.16 11.78
C GLN A 83 -4.00 10.94 10.27
N TRP A 84 -4.94 11.53 9.53
CA TRP A 84 -4.95 11.48 8.07
C TRP A 84 -3.61 11.94 7.46
N SER A 85 -2.98 12.97 8.03
CA SER A 85 -1.67 13.44 7.57
C SER A 85 -0.56 12.41 7.76
N ASP A 86 -0.64 11.57 8.79
CA ASP A 86 0.31 10.48 9.00
C ASP A 86 0.09 9.36 7.98
N ILE A 87 -1.17 8.99 7.76
CA ILE A 87 -1.57 8.00 6.74
C ILE A 87 -1.06 8.44 5.36
N GLU A 88 -1.36 9.66 4.94
CA GLU A 88 -0.94 10.18 3.64
C GLU A 88 0.60 10.21 3.50
N LYS A 89 1.31 10.61 4.56
CA LYS A 89 2.77 10.62 4.59
C LYS A 89 3.36 9.22 4.45
N GLU A 90 2.82 8.24 5.14
CA GLU A 90 3.33 6.86 5.12
C GLU A 90 2.94 6.13 3.82
N LEU A 91 1.75 6.40 3.27
CA LEU A 91 1.39 5.97 1.92
C LEU A 91 2.40 6.50 0.89
N ASN A 92 2.65 7.82 0.88
CA ASN A 92 3.63 8.45 -0.01
C ASN A 92 5.03 7.82 0.12
N LYS A 93 5.46 7.46 1.34
CA LYS A 93 6.75 6.77 1.54
C LYS A 93 6.77 5.37 0.95
N GLY A 94 5.77 4.52 1.22
CA GLY A 94 5.76 3.17 0.64
C GLY A 94 5.64 3.18 -0.89
N ILE A 95 4.97 4.18 -1.47
CA ILE A 95 4.98 4.40 -2.92
C ILE A 95 6.37 4.76 -3.43
N GLN A 96 7.13 5.58 -2.70
CA GLN A 96 8.53 5.82 -3.06
C GLN A 96 9.37 4.55 -3.05
N PHE A 97 9.09 3.60 -2.15
CA PHE A 97 9.71 2.28 -2.21
C PHE A 97 9.30 1.55 -3.49
N LEU A 98 8.02 1.53 -3.84
CA LEU A 98 7.52 0.86 -5.05
C LEU A 98 8.10 1.45 -6.35
N ASN A 99 8.24 2.77 -6.44
CA ASN A 99 8.78 3.48 -7.62
C ASN A 99 10.31 3.37 -7.74
N ASN A 100 11.02 3.52 -6.63
CA ASN A 100 12.48 3.61 -6.65
C ASN A 100 13.17 2.28 -6.38
N PHE A 101 12.42 1.18 -6.24
CA PHE A 101 13.03 -0.12 -6.01
C PHE A 101 13.86 -0.53 -7.24
N LYS A 102 15.17 -0.49 -7.04
CA LYS A 102 16.13 -1.12 -7.94
C LYS A 102 16.41 -2.49 -7.36
N THR A 103 15.99 -3.53 -8.06
CA THR A 103 16.59 -4.86 -7.86
C THR A 103 18.09 -4.66 -7.97
N MET A 104 18.84 -5.00 -6.92
CA MET A 104 20.28 -5.17 -7.07
C MET A 104 20.47 -6.31 -8.06
N GLU A 105 20.76 -5.96 -9.31
CA GLU A 105 21.28 -6.93 -10.28
C GLU A 105 22.55 -7.51 -9.65
N GLN A 106 22.51 -8.81 -9.34
CA GLN A 106 23.69 -9.60 -9.04
C GLN A 106 24.32 -10.05 -10.36
#